data_AF-A0A531CQG8-F1
#
_entry.id   AF-A0A531CQG8-F1
#
_cell.length_a   1.000
_cell.length_b   1.000
_cell.length_c   1.000
_cell.angle_alpha   90.00
_cell.angle_beta   90.00
_cell.angle_gamma   90.00
#
_symmetry.space_group_name_H-M   'P 1'
#
loop_
_entity.id
_entity.type
_entity.pdbx_description
1 polymer ?
#
loop_
_entity_poly.entity_id
_entity_poly.type
_entity_poly.pdbx_seq_one_letter_code
_entity_poly.pdbx_strand_id
1 'polypeptide(L)' 'RSRMRINQEEMFAPITCVMTADDFDEAIFLANDTPYGLTAGIATRSLARATKFRHASRSGCVMVNLATAGT' A
#
# COMPACT_ATOMS: atom_id res chain seq x y z
N ARG A 1 5.04 -5.27 -10.85
CA ARG A 1 6.46 -4.89 -10.65
C ARG A 1 6.51 -3.41 -10.31
N SER A 2 7.04 -3.03 -9.15
CA SER A 2 7.05 -1.64 -8.67
C SER A 2 7.79 -0.65 -9.58
N ARG A 3 8.88 -1.07 -10.25
CA ARG A 3 9.72 -0.19 -11.09
C ARG A 3 9.10 0.35 -12.40
N MET A 4 7.87 -0.05 -12.75
CA MET A 4 7.20 0.55 -13.90
C MET A 4 6.87 2.01 -13.59
N ARG A 5 7.04 2.92 -14.55
CA ARG A 5 6.79 4.36 -14.35
C ARG A 5 5.39 4.64 -13.76
N ILE A 6 4.37 3.95 -14.26
CA ILE A 6 2.98 4.08 -13.80
C ILE A 6 2.76 3.70 -12.32
N ASN A 7 3.69 2.96 -11.71
CA ASN A 7 3.63 2.59 -10.30
C ASN A 7 4.44 3.54 -9.40
N GLN A 8 5.23 4.45 -10.00
CA GLN A 8 6.13 5.37 -9.31
C GLN A 8 5.71 6.83 -9.42
N GLU A 9 4.91 7.17 -10.43
CA GLU A 9 4.42 8.53 -10.70
C GLU A 9 2.94 8.65 -10.31
N GLU A 10 2.57 9.74 -9.64
CA GLU A 10 1.17 10.03 -9.31
C GLU A 10 0.46 10.63 -10.53
N MET A 11 -0.39 9.82 -11.18
CA MET A 11 -0.99 10.18 -12.47
C MET A 11 -2.21 11.09 -12.38
N PHE A 12 -2.84 11.22 -11.19
CA PHE A 12 -4.11 11.95 -11.00
C PHE A 12 -5.18 11.61 -12.04
N ALA A 13 -5.25 10.33 -12.43
CA ALA A 13 -6.11 9.81 -13.48
C ALA A 13 -6.94 8.63 -12.93
N PRO A 14 -8.09 8.28 -13.55
CA PRO A 14 -8.92 7.15 -13.14
C PRO A 14 -8.30 5.81 -13.57
N ILE A 15 -7.10 5.52 -13.07
CA ILE A 15 -6.30 4.34 -13.40
C ILE A 15 -5.87 3.69 -12.08
N THR A 16 -5.97 2.36 -12.02
CA THR A 16 -5.50 1.55 -10.89
C THR A 16 -4.51 0.51 -11.38
N CYS A 17 -3.38 0.41 -10.69
CA CYS A 17 -2.36 -0.60 -10.96
C CYS A 17 -2.52 -1.78 -10.01
N VAL A 18 -2.50 -3.00 -10.55
CA VAL A 18 -2.53 -4.23 -9.74
C VAL A 18 -1.15 -4.88 -9.79
N MET A 19 -0.60 -5.17 -8.61
CA MET A 19 0.67 -5.87 -8.46
C MET A 19 0.48 -7.13 -7.64
N THR A 20 1.01 -8.23 -8.12
CA THR A 20 1.11 -9.48 -7.36
C THR A 20 2.31 -9.43 -6.43
N ALA A 21 2.15 -9.99 -5.24
CA ALA A 21 3.22 -10.28 -4.30
C ALA A 21 3.16 -11.78 -3.98
N ASP A 22 4.31 -12.41 -3.87
CA ASP A 22 4.47 -13.82 -3.54
C ASP A 22 4.14 -14.08 -2.07
N ASP A 23 4.44 -13.11 -1.19
CA ASP A 23 4.12 -13.17 0.22
C ASP A 23 3.77 -11.80 0.82
N PHE A 24 3.48 -11.82 2.13
CA PHE A 24 3.04 -10.64 2.85
C PHE A 24 4.15 -9.61 3.07
N ASP A 25 5.40 -10.05 3.17
CA ASP A 25 6.54 -9.18 3.43
C ASP A 25 6.97 -8.49 2.13
N GLU A 26 6.88 -9.19 1.01
CA GLU A 26 6.99 -8.57 -0.32
C GLU A 26 5.85 -7.56 -0.56
N ALA A 27 4.61 -7.86 -0.13
CA ALA A 27 3.51 -6.90 -0.26
C ALA A 27 3.77 -5.59 0.52
N ILE A 28 4.35 -5.70 1.73
CA ILE A 28 4.79 -4.52 2.51
C ILE A 28 5.94 -3.78 1.80
N PHE A 29 6.89 -4.51 1.23
CA PHE A 29 7.96 -3.91 0.44
C PHE A 29 7.40 -3.12 -0.74
N LEU A 30 6.52 -3.73 -1.55
CA LEU A 30 5.90 -3.10 -2.71
C LEU A 30 5.05 -1.88 -2.34
N ALA A 31 4.34 -1.92 -1.20
CA ALA A 31 3.55 -0.79 -0.71
C ALA A 31 4.44 0.41 -0.29
N ASN A 32 5.68 0.14 0.14
CA ASN A 32 6.66 1.15 0.54
C ASN A 32 7.63 1.55 -0.58
N ASP A 33 7.66 0.81 -1.70
CA ASP A 33 8.59 1.04 -2.82
C ASP A 33 8.07 2.16 -3.74
N THR A 34 7.92 3.34 -3.14
CA THR A 34 7.48 4.58 -3.77
C THR A 34 8.16 5.75 -3.05
N PRO A 35 8.49 6.86 -3.74
CA PRO A 35 9.03 8.05 -3.10
C PRO A 35 7.97 8.79 -2.24
N TYR A 36 6.71 8.41 -2.32
CA TYR A 36 5.59 9.03 -1.60
C TYR A 36 5.21 8.27 -0.32
N GLY A 37 4.36 8.88 0.52
CA GLY A 37 3.97 8.30 1.80
C GLY A 37 2.69 8.90 2.40
N LEU A 38 1.69 9.25 1.59
CA LEU A 38 0.48 9.92 2.07
C LEU A 38 -0.46 8.96 2.81
N THR A 39 -1.06 8.01 2.09
CA THR A 39 -1.98 7.01 2.64
C THR A 39 -1.58 5.60 2.20
N ALA A 40 -1.85 4.61 3.05
CA ALA A 40 -1.77 3.20 2.71
C ALA A 40 -2.88 2.43 3.43
N GLY A 41 -3.26 1.28 2.89
CA GLY A 41 -4.35 0.49 3.46
C GLY A 41 -4.13 -1.01 3.32
N ILE A 42 -4.65 -1.77 4.28
CA ILE A 42 -4.70 -3.23 4.22
C ILE A 42 -6.13 -3.72 4.45
N ALA A 43 -6.59 -4.60 3.57
CA ALA A 43 -7.82 -5.37 3.76
C ALA A 43 -7.44 -6.80 4.21
N THR A 44 -7.74 -7.16 5.44
CA THR A 44 -7.37 -8.46 6.01
C THR A 44 -8.27 -8.86 7.18
N ARG A 45 -8.43 -10.17 7.38
CA ARG A 45 -9.05 -10.76 8.58
C ARG A 45 -8.03 -11.13 9.67
N SER A 46 -6.74 -11.08 9.35
CA SER A 46 -5.67 -11.42 10.29
C SER A 46 -5.23 -10.20 11.07
N LEU A 47 -5.46 -10.21 12.38
CA LEU A 47 -4.99 -9.17 13.29
C LEU A 47 -3.45 -9.06 13.28
N ALA A 48 -2.74 -10.18 13.19
CA ALA A 48 -1.29 -10.19 13.10
C ALA A 48 -0.78 -9.44 11.87
N ARG A 49 -1.40 -9.64 10.70
CA ARG A 49 -1.05 -8.91 9.47
C ARG A 49 -1.42 -7.44 9.56
N ALA A 50 -2.59 -7.10 10.10
CA ALA A 50 -2.99 -5.71 10.29
C ALA A 50 -2.00 -4.96 11.20
N THR A 51 -1.61 -5.55 12.33
CA THR A 51 -0.64 -4.97 13.25
C THR A 51 0.74 -4.84 12.59
N LYS A 52 1.24 -5.90 11.94
CA LYS A 52 2.53 -5.85 11.24
C LYS A 52 2.55 -4.77 10.14
N PHE A 53 1.49 -4.68 9.33
CA PHE A 53 1.36 -3.64 8.30
C PHE A 53 1.41 -2.24 8.89
N ARG A 54 0.62 -1.98 9.96
CA ARG A 54 0.62 -0.68 10.64
C ARG A 54 1.99 -0.26 11.15
N HIS A 55 2.79 -1.18 11.65
CA HIS A 55 4.14 -0.87 12.14
C HIS A 55 5.18 -0.72 11.02
N ALA A 56 5.01 -1.42 9.90
CA ALA A 56 5.98 -1.46 8.81
C ALA A 56 5.69 -0.46 7.67
N SER A 57 4.46 0.06 7.60
CA SER A 57 4.07 1.05 6.59
C SER A 57 4.81 2.37 6.81
N ARG A 58 5.33 2.96 5.74
CA ARG A 58 6.01 4.27 5.75
C ARG A 58 5.08 5.40 5.31
N SER A 59 3.80 5.29 5.65
CA SER A 59 2.75 6.22 5.23
C SER A 59 2.22 7.00 6.43
N GLY A 60 1.85 8.27 6.23
CA GLY A 60 1.33 9.13 7.28
C GLY A 60 -0.02 8.66 7.84
N CYS A 61 -0.89 8.13 6.98
CA CYS A 61 -2.16 7.53 7.38
C CYS A 61 -2.24 6.07 6.94
N VAL A 62 -2.60 5.17 7.87
CA VAL A 62 -2.74 3.74 7.60
C VAL A 62 -4.14 3.27 7.96
N MET A 63 -4.85 2.74 6.97
CA MET A 63 -6.21 2.23 7.10
C MET A 63 -6.21 0.70 7.20
N VAL A 64 -7.05 0.16 8.09
CA VAL A 64 -7.30 -1.29 8.18
C VAL A 64 -8.76 -1.53 7.91
N ASN A 65 -9.06 -2.29 6.85
CA ASN A 65 -10.43 -2.60 6.40
C ASN A 65 -11.31 -1.37 6.14
N LEU A 66 -10.70 -0.26 5.71
CA LEU A 66 -11.37 0.99 5.35
C LEU A 66 -10.76 1.55 4.04
N ALA A 67 -11.51 2.43 3.37
CA ALA A 67 -11.03 3.14 2.19
C ALA A 67 -9.90 4.12 2.56
N THR A 68 -8.95 4.32 1.63
CA THR A 68 -7.77 5.20 1.84
C THR A 68 -8.01 6.67 1.47
N ALA A 69 -9.17 6.99 0.89
CA ALA A 69 -9.59 8.36 0.55
C ALA A 69 -10.83 8.76 1.36
N GLY A 70 -10.89 10.03 1.80
CA GLY A 70 -12.07 10.61 2.45
C GLY A 70 -12.13 10.49 3.98
N THR A 71 -10.98 10.41 4.67
CA THR A 71 -10.88 10.64 6.12
C THR A 71 -11.13 12.08 6.51
#